data_AF-A0A920QM96-F1
#
_entry.id   AF-A0A920QM96-F1
#
_cell.length_a   1.000
_cell.length_b   1.000
_cell.length_c   1.000
_cell.angle_alpha   90.00
_cell.angle_beta   90.00
_cell.angle_gamma   90.00
#
_symmetry.space_group_name_H-M   'P 1'
#
loop_
_entity.id
_entity.type
_entity.pdbx_description
1 polymer ?
#
loop_
_entity_poly.entity_id
_entity_poly.type
_entity_poly.pdbx_seq_one_letter_code
_entity_poly.pdbx_strand_id
1 'polypeptide(L)' 'MHVPWTIKALLKGKHVLCEKPIALTVVEAEKLLQETQKFPPLKVMEAFMYRHHPQWLGPLV' A
#
# COMPACT_ATOMS: atom_id res chain seq x y z
N MET A 1 -3.63 -12.30 -3.38
CA MET A 1 -3.90 -12.43 -1.92
C MET A 1 -3.74 -11.10 -1.15
N HIS A 2 -2.91 -10.17 -1.63
CA HIS A 2 -2.60 -8.90 -0.96
C HIS A 2 -3.84 -8.06 -0.60
N VAL A 3 -4.68 -7.70 -1.59
CA VAL A 3 -5.86 -6.85 -1.36
C VAL A 3 -6.80 -7.41 -0.27
N PRO A 4 -7.26 -8.68 -0.32
CA PRO A 4 -8.10 -9.23 0.74
C PRO A 4 -7.49 -9.19 2.16
N TRP A 5 -6.18 -9.44 2.31
CA TRP A 5 -5.53 -9.39 3.62
C TRP A 5 -5.31 -7.97 4.12
N THR A 6 -4.94 -7.04 3.23
CA THR A 6 -4.83 -5.63 3.56
C THR A 6 -6.16 -5.09 4.09
N ILE A 7 -7.28 -5.40 3.44
CA ILE A 7 -8.62 -5.00 3.90
C ILE A 7 -8.94 -5.63 5.26
N LYS A 8 -8.63 -6.92 5.47
CA LYS A 8 -8.82 -7.57 6.79
C LYS A 8 -8.02 -6.90 7.89
N ALA A 9 -6.79 -6.48 7.61
CA ALA A 9 -5.95 -5.76 8.57
C ALA A 9 -6.48 -4.34 8.87
N LEU A 10 -6.94 -3.62 7.85
CA LEU A 10 -7.60 -2.31 8.00
C LEU A 10 -8.84 -2.40 8.90
N LEU A 11 -9.70 -3.41 8.68
CA LEU A 11 -10.88 -3.68 9.51
C LEU A 11 -10.55 -4.00 10.97
N LYS A 12 -9.29 -4.33 11.27
CA LYS A 12 -8.78 -4.54 12.64
C LYS A 12 -7.98 -3.35 13.17
N GLY A 13 -8.04 -2.20 12.51
CA GLY A 13 -7.38 -0.98 12.96
C GLY A 13 -5.86 -1.01 12.80
N LYS A 14 -5.32 -1.76 11.82
CA LYS A 14 -3.86 -1.91 11.62
C LYS A 14 -3.39 -1.16 10.38
N HIS A 15 -2.22 -0.51 10.51
CA HIS A 15 -1.45 -0.09 9.35
C HIS A 15 -0.94 -1.32 8.58
N VAL A 16 -0.75 -1.19 7.28
CA VAL A 16 -0.30 -2.29 6.42
C VAL A 16 0.85 -1.85 5.52
N LEU A 17 1.97 -2.55 5.62
CA LEU A 17 3.01 -2.56 4.61
C LEU A 17 2.91 -3.89 3.85
N CYS A 18 2.58 -3.85 2.57
CA CYS A 18 2.29 -5.03 1.76
C CYS A 18 3.34 -5.21 0.66
N GLU A 19 3.81 -6.44 0.44
CA GLU A 19 4.74 -6.73 -0.66
C GLU A 19 4.18 -6.35 -2.04
N LYS A 20 5.08 -6.04 -2.97
CA LYS A 20 4.71 -5.74 -4.36
C LYS A 20 4.41 -7.03 -5.15
N PRO A 21 3.52 -7.00 -6.17
CA PRO A 21 2.60 -5.91 -6.48
C PRO A 21 1.42 -5.89 -5.50
N ILE A 22 0.99 -4.71 -5.05
CA ILE A 22 -0.10 -4.55 -4.06
C ILE A 22 -1.45 -5.10 -4.54
N ALA A 23 -1.67 -5.12 -5.86
CA ALA A 23 -2.83 -5.66 -6.55
C ALA A 23 -2.42 -6.26 -7.90
N LEU A 24 -3.17 -7.23 -8.42
CA LEU A 24 -2.87 -7.86 -9.72
C LEU A 24 -3.53 -7.13 -10.91
N THR A 25 -4.53 -6.31 -10.64
CA THR A 25 -5.25 -5.52 -11.65
C THR A 25 -5.53 -4.11 -11.15
N VAL A 26 -5.78 -3.18 -12.08
CA VAL A 26 -6.18 -1.80 -11.76
C VAL A 26 -7.48 -1.78 -10.94
N VAL A 27 -8.45 -2.61 -11.31
CA VAL A 27 -9.74 -2.73 -10.60
C VAL A 27 -9.55 -3.14 -9.14
N GLU A 28 -8.65 -4.10 -8.88
CA GLU A 28 -8.31 -4.49 -7.50
C GLU A 28 -7.60 -3.36 -6.73
N ALA A 29 -6.73 -2.60 -7.39
CA ALA A 29 -6.05 -1.45 -6.79
C ALA A 29 -7.03 -0.33 -6.42
N GLU A 30 -7.97 0.00 -7.32
CA GLU A 30 -9.03 0.98 -7.10
C GLU A 30 -9.92 0.58 -5.92
N LYS A 31 -10.31 -0.70 -5.84
CA LYS A 31 -11.05 -1.24 -4.71
C LYS A 31 -10.27 -1.06 -3.40
N LEU A 32 -8.97 -1.38 -3.37
CA LEU A 32 -8.15 -1.21 -2.18
C LEU A 32 -8.04 0.26 -1.75
N LEU A 33 -7.91 1.18 -2.71
CA LEU A 33 -7.86 2.62 -2.46
C LEU A 33 -9.16 3.09 -1.80
N GLN A 34 -10.32 2.70 -2.35
CA GLN A 34 -11.64 3.03 -1.80
C GLN A 34 -11.81 2.50 -0.36
N GLU A 35 -11.38 1.26 -0.09
CA GLU A 35 -11.44 0.71 1.27
C GLU A 35 -10.52 1.45 2.24
N THR A 36 -9.32 1.84 1.81
CA THR A 36 -8.35 2.57 2.64
C THR A 36 -8.87 3.95 3.06
N GLN A 37 -9.59 4.66 2.17
CA GLN A 37 -10.17 5.98 2.45
C GLN A 37 -11.17 5.97 3.62
N LYS A 38 -11.78 4.82 3.93
CA LYS A 38 -12.70 4.66 5.07
C LYS A 38 -11.98 4.71 6.43
N PHE A 39 -10.65 4.64 6.45
CA PHE A 39 -9.83 4.64 7.67
C PHE A 39 -8.73 5.71 7.61
N PRO A 40 -9.07 7.02 7.65
CA PRO A 40 -8.10 8.12 7.47
C PRO A 40 -6.85 8.08 8.38
N PRO A 41 -6.92 7.61 9.64
CA PRO A 41 -5.74 7.47 10.49
C PRO A 41 -4.79 6.35 10.06
N LEU A 42 -5.30 5.31 9.39
CA LEU A 42 -4.52 4.15 8.98
C LEU A 42 -3.76 4.44 7.69
N LYS A 43 -2.63 3.74 7.53
CA LYS A 43 -1.76 3.86 6.36
C LYS A 43 -1.62 2.49 5.71
N VAL A 44 -1.76 2.47 4.39
CA VAL A 44 -1.47 1.32 3.54
C VAL A 44 -0.37 1.74 2.58
N MET A 45 0.68 0.94 2.48
CA MET A 45 1.78 1.18 1.58
C MET A 45 2.22 -0.12 0.91
N GLU A 46 2.54 -0.01 -0.37
CA GLU A 46 3.27 -1.05 -1.08
C GLU A 46 4.75 -0.98 -0.70
N ALA A 47 5.39 -2.12 -0.41
CA ALA A 47 6.80 -2.26 -0.09
C ALA A 47 7.69 -2.06 -1.33
N PHE A 48 7.50 -0.94 -2.02
CA PHE A 48 8.25 -0.55 -3.20
C PHE A 48 9.53 0.18 -2.79
N MET A 49 10.54 -0.61 -2.41
CA MET A 49 11.80 -0.15 -1.83
C MET A 49 12.57 0.85 -2.71
N TYR A 50 12.41 0.80 -4.03
CA TYR A 50 13.12 1.70 -4.96
C TYR A 50 12.86 3.18 -4.67
N ARG A 51 11.67 3.55 -4.17
CA ARG A 51 11.36 4.95 -3.80
C ARG A 51 12.18 5.48 -2.63
N HIS A 52 12.79 4.61 -1.83
CA HIS A 52 13.51 4.98 -0.61
C HIS A 52 14.99 4.62 -0.66
N HIS A 53 15.42 3.88 -1.68
CA HIS A 53 16.78 3.40 -1.77
C HIS A 53 17.70 4.49 -2.36
N PRO A 54 18.82 4.85 -1.71
CA PRO A 54 19.67 6.00 -2.08
C PRO A 54 20.11 6.03 -3.54
N GLN A 55 20.38 4.86 -4.13
CA GLN A 55 20.74 4.73 -5.55
C GLN A 55 19.73 5.37 -6.52
N TRP A 56 18.46 5.50 -6.13
CA TRP A 56 17.37 5.97 -6.98
C TRP A 56 16.85 7.36 -6.59
N LEU A 57 17.41 8.01 -5.55
CA LEU A 57 16.92 9.29 -5.03
C LEU A 57 17.42 10.52 -5.81
N GLY A 58 18.27 10.33 -6.83
CA GLY A 58 18.91 11.44 -7.55
C GLY A 58 19.87 12.24 -6.65
N PRO A 59 20.67 13.16 -7.21
CA PRO A 59 21.37 14.13 -6.37
C PRO A 59 20.32 14.95 -5.61
N LEU A 60 20.40 14.92 -4.28
CA LEU A 60 19.63 15.80 -3.41
C LEU A 60 19.92 17.24 -3.85
N VAL A 61 18.93 17.89 -4.48
CA VAL A 61 18.95 19.35 -4.71
C VAL A 61 18.49 20.06 -3.44
#